data_AF-S4W787-F1
#
_entry.id   AF-S4W787-F1
#
_cell.length_a   1.000
_cell.length_b   1.000
_cell.length_c   1.000
_cell.angle_alpha   90.00
_cell.angle_beta   90.00
_cell.angle_gamma   90.00
#
_symmetry.space_group_name_H-M   'P 1'
#
loop_
_entity.id
_entity.type
_entity.pdbx_description
1 polymer ?
#
loop_
_entity_poly.entity_id
_entity_poly.type
_entity_poly.pdbx_seq_one_letter_code
_entity_poly.pdbx_strand_id
1 'polypeptide(L)'
;YPRTGSMFGYTPVDKIHIVCEKIMLVQRDFGDRKNRKHARLKYTIDDMGVDVYKGKVEELQGFKFEEPRPFKIDSNIDYFGWTTDERGLNHYTCFIENGRIEDTQEKPHKIGLKKIAEYMLEHGIGEFRLTGNQHILISNIPDDHLSTIKQLLAEYKLDNLNYSQLRLSSSSCVSFPTCGLAMAEAERYLPVLVSKLEEELEKI
;
A
#
# COMPACT_ATOMS: atom_id res chain seq x y z
N TYR A 1 20.46 5.82 -7.71
CA TYR A 1 20.16 6.36 -6.36
C TYR A 1 18.65 6.37 -6.10
N PRO A 2 18.17 6.36 -4.84
CA PRO A 2 16.78 6.68 -4.50
C PRO A 2 16.49 8.16 -4.76
N ARG A 3 15.27 8.49 -5.22
CA ARG A 3 14.86 9.86 -5.56
C ARG A 3 13.37 10.04 -5.25
N THR A 4 13.00 11.14 -4.62
CA THR A 4 11.59 11.51 -4.38
C THR A 4 10.93 12.04 -5.66
N GLY A 5 9.59 12.12 -5.65
CA GLY A 5 8.84 12.76 -6.74
C GLY A 5 9.07 14.27 -6.77
N SER A 6 9.03 14.86 -7.98
CA SER A 6 9.08 16.31 -8.18
C SER A 6 7.67 16.81 -8.49
N MET A 7 7.24 17.90 -7.86
CA MET A 7 5.93 18.50 -8.07
C MET A 7 5.84 19.15 -9.45
N PHE A 8 4.87 18.76 -10.27
CA PHE A 8 4.61 19.40 -11.56
C PHE A 8 3.57 20.52 -11.46
N GLY A 9 2.60 20.37 -10.57
CA GLY A 9 1.47 21.28 -10.44
C GLY A 9 0.16 20.56 -10.20
N TYR A 10 -0.94 21.25 -10.45
CA TYR A 10 -2.29 20.73 -10.34
C TYR A 10 -2.90 20.45 -11.73
N THR A 11 -3.77 19.45 -11.79
CA THR A 11 -4.64 19.20 -12.95
C THR A 11 -6.04 18.78 -12.48
N PRO A 12 -7.11 19.19 -13.16
CA PRO A 12 -8.47 18.72 -12.89
C PRO A 12 -8.63 17.20 -13.04
N VAL A 13 -9.53 16.60 -12.25
CA VAL A 13 -9.74 15.14 -12.19
C VAL A 13 -10.14 14.56 -13.55
N ASP A 14 -10.96 15.27 -14.32
CA ASP A 14 -11.40 14.87 -15.66
C ASP A 14 -10.24 14.76 -16.66
N LYS A 15 -9.10 15.42 -16.41
CA LYS A 15 -7.92 15.43 -17.29
C LYS A 15 -6.79 14.50 -16.83
N ILE A 16 -6.86 13.92 -15.64
CA ILE A 16 -5.73 13.18 -15.03
C ILE A 16 -5.23 12.03 -15.91
N HIS A 17 -6.15 11.33 -16.57
CA HIS A 17 -5.82 10.20 -17.44
C HIS A 17 -4.95 10.62 -18.64
N ILE A 18 -5.20 11.82 -19.21
CA ILE A 18 -4.40 12.40 -20.30
C ILE A 18 -2.98 12.68 -19.79
N VAL A 19 -2.87 13.29 -18.61
CA VAL A 19 -1.57 13.59 -17.99
C VAL A 19 -0.75 12.32 -17.78
N CYS A 20 -1.35 11.28 -17.19
CA CYS A 20 -0.71 9.98 -16.99
C CYS A 20 -0.19 9.38 -18.30
N GLU A 21 -1.02 9.42 -19.35
CA GLU A 21 -0.62 8.97 -20.68
C GLU A 21 0.59 9.74 -21.20
N LYS A 22 0.56 11.09 -21.14
CA LYS A 22 1.63 11.91 -21.72
C LYS A 22 2.94 11.78 -20.93
N ILE A 23 2.90 11.62 -19.60
CA ILE A 23 4.09 11.26 -18.81
C ILE A 23 4.68 9.93 -19.30
N MET A 24 3.84 8.91 -19.55
CA MET A 24 4.33 7.64 -20.08
C MET A 24 4.95 7.78 -21.48
N LEU A 25 4.39 8.62 -22.36
CA LEU A 25 4.94 8.88 -23.69
C LEU A 25 6.29 9.61 -23.62
N VAL A 26 6.40 10.66 -22.80
CA VAL A 26 7.69 11.35 -22.61
C VAL A 26 8.72 10.37 -22.03
N GLN A 27 8.37 9.58 -21.01
CA GLN A 27 9.31 8.56 -20.50
C GLN A 27 9.68 7.52 -21.57
N ARG A 28 8.72 7.15 -22.42
CA ARG A 28 8.96 6.16 -23.48
C ARG A 28 10.01 6.67 -24.47
N ASP A 29 9.91 7.93 -24.86
CA ASP A 29 10.67 8.54 -25.94
C ASP A 29 12.04 9.06 -25.49
N PHE A 30 12.15 9.54 -24.25
CA PHE A 30 13.38 10.15 -23.72
C PHE A 30 14.14 9.28 -22.71
N GLY A 31 13.54 8.17 -22.23
CA GLY A 31 14.21 7.26 -21.30
C GLY A 31 15.38 6.50 -21.94
N ASP A 32 16.48 6.34 -21.19
CA ASP A 32 17.65 5.58 -21.67
C ASP A 32 17.29 4.13 -21.98
N ARG A 33 17.37 3.77 -23.27
CA ARG A 33 17.12 2.40 -23.77
C ARG A 33 18.38 1.57 -23.94
N LYS A 34 19.56 2.17 -23.81
CA LYS A 34 20.87 1.50 -23.96
C LYS A 34 21.34 0.94 -22.61
N ASN A 35 21.18 1.69 -21.52
CA ASN A 35 21.59 1.25 -20.19
C ASN A 35 20.37 1.05 -19.27
N ARG A 36 20.02 -0.22 -19.02
CA ARG A 36 18.91 -0.58 -18.13
C ARG A 36 19.04 -0.01 -16.72
N LYS A 37 20.27 0.13 -16.18
CA LYS A 37 20.49 0.69 -14.83
C LYS A 37 20.15 2.19 -14.76
N HIS A 38 20.06 2.85 -15.92
CA HIS A 38 19.76 4.26 -16.10
C HIS A 38 18.36 4.52 -16.73
N ALA A 39 17.56 3.48 -16.97
CA ALA A 39 16.32 3.59 -17.76
C ALA A 39 15.08 4.09 -17.00
N ARG A 40 15.15 4.26 -15.67
CA ARG A 40 13.99 4.66 -14.85
C ARG A 40 13.73 6.17 -14.96
N LEU A 41 12.46 6.56 -14.91
CA LEU A 41 12.00 7.96 -14.99
C LEU A 41 12.80 8.96 -14.16
N LYS A 42 13.22 8.59 -12.95
CA LYS A 42 14.05 9.43 -12.09
C LYS A 42 15.33 9.95 -12.78
N TYR A 43 15.97 9.14 -13.61
CA TYR A 43 17.18 9.53 -14.33
C TYR A 43 16.84 10.42 -15.51
N THR A 44 15.77 10.08 -16.25
CA THR A 44 15.27 10.92 -17.35
C THR A 44 14.91 12.33 -16.88
N ILE A 45 14.29 12.46 -15.70
CA ILE A 45 14.01 13.76 -15.07
C ILE A 45 15.31 14.50 -14.72
N ASP A 46 16.31 13.81 -14.18
CA ASP A 46 17.55 14.46 -13.73
C ASP A 46 18.48 14.82 -14.91
N ASP A 47 18.45 14.05 -16.00
CA ASP A 47 19.16 14.34 -17.25
C ASP A 47 18.58 15.55 -17.98
N MET A 48 17.23 15.61 -18.07
CA MET A 48 16.54 16.68 -18.80
C MET A 48 16.35 17.93 -17.94
N GLY A 49 16.23 17.77 -16.63
CA GLY A 49 15.69 18.79 -15.72
C GLY A 49 14.16 18.72 -15.63
N VAL A 50 13.64 19.03 -14.45
CA VAL A 50 12.19 18.97 -14.14
C VAL A 50 11.37 19.85 -15.08
N ASP A 51 11.81 21.10 -15.31
CA ASP A 51 11.07 22.05 -16.14
C ASP A 51 11.02 21.65 -17.61
N VAL A 52 12.12 21.09 -18.13
CA VAL A 52 12.18 20.62 -19.53
C VAL A 52 11.27 19.41 -19.71
N TYR A 53 11.31 18.45 -18.78
CA TYR A 53 10.41 17.29 -18.83
C TYR A 53 8.95 17.72 -18.71
N LYS A 54 8.62 18.58 -17.75
CA LYS A 54 7.28 19.15 -17.57
C LYS A 54 6.80 19.82 -18.86
N GLY A 55 7.63 20.64 -19.49
CA GLY A 55 7.32 21.29 -20.77
C GLY A 55 7.02 20.31 -21.90
N LYS A 56 7.73 19.18 -21.98
CA LYS A 56 7.43 18.11 -22.95
C LYS A 56 6.08 17.44 -22.72
N VAL A 57 5.70 17.25 -21.45
CA VAL A 57 4.37 16.74 -21.11
C VAL A 57 3.28 17.75 -21.50
N GLU A 58 3.49 19.03 -21.18
CA GLU A 58 2.56 20.12 -21.52
C GLU A 58 2.37 20.26 -23.05
N GLU A 59 3.45 20.12 -23.83
CA GLU A 59 3.43 20.12 -25.29
C GLU A 59 2.53 18.98 -25.84
N LEU A 60 2.63 17.78 -25.28
CA LEU A 60 1.85 16.61 -25.74
C LEU A 60 0.38 16.63 -25.29
N GLN A 61 0.08 17.20 -24.12
CA GLN A 61 -1.30 17.25 -23.61
C GLN A 61 -2.08 18.48 -24.10
N GLY A 62 -1.38 19.51 -24.61
CA GLY A 62 -2.00 20.72 -25.15
C GLY A 62 -2.49 21.71 -24.08
N PHE A 63 -2.11 21.53 -22.82
CA PHE A 63 -2.42 22.43 -21.71
C PHE A 63 -1.29 22.45 -20.68
N LYS A 64 -1.22 23.53 -19.89
CA LYS A 64 -0.23 23.68 -18.81
C LYS A 64 -0.76 23.13 -17.50
N PHE A 65 0.16 22.70 -16.63
CA PHE A 65 -0.18 22.44 -15.24
C PHE A 65 -0.50 23.76 -14.52
N GLU A 66 -1.53 23.75 -13.67
CA GLU A 66 -1.81 24.85 -12.76
C GLU A 66 -0.83 24.82 -11.58
N GLU A 67 -0.83 25.90 -10.78
CA GLU A 67 -0.04 25.95 -9.55
C GLU A 67 -0.41 24.79 -8.59
N PRO A 68 0.57 24.18 -7.90
CA PRO A 68 0.29 23.15 -6.92
C PRO A 68 -0.69 23.63 -5.86
N ARG A 69 -1.69 22.80 -5.54
CA ARG A 69 -2.57 23.05 -4.40
C ARG A 69 -1.91 22.60 -3.10
N PRO A 70 -2.12 23.28 -1.97
CA PRO A 70 -1.55 22.87 -0.70
C PRO A 70 -2.11 21.52 -0.28
N PHE A 71 -1.23 20.64 0.18
CA PHE A 71 -1.58 19.36 0.78
C PHE A 71 -0.58 19.03 1.89
N LYS A 72 -0.97 18.15 2.79
CA LYS A 72 -0.12 17.64 3.86
C LYS A 72 -0.30 16.12 3.92
N ILE A 73 0.81 15.41 4.10
CA ILE A 73 0.80 13.99 4.42
C ILE A 73 1.05 13.90 5.92
N ASP A 74 -0.01 13.60 6.69
CA ASP A 74 0.09 13.48 8.15
C ASP A 74 0.67 12.13 8.58
N SER A 75 0.36 11.07 7.83
CA SER A 75 0.81 9.72 8.12
C SER A 75 0.79 8.85 6.86
N ASN A 76 1.56 7.76 6.89
CA ASN A 76 1.55 6.69 5.90
C ASN A 76 1.23 5.32 6.52
N ILE A 77 0.84 5.27 7.80
CA ILE A 77 0.45 4.03 8.48
C ILE A 77 -1.00 3.65 8.18
N ASP A 78 -1.32 2.39 8.34
CA ASP A 78 -2.71 1.93 8.27
C ASP A 78 -3.45 2.22 9.57
N TYR A 79 -4.76 2.44 9.48
CA TYR A 79 -5.65 2.59 10.63
C TYR A 79 -6.21 1.23 11.00
N PHE A 80 -5.55 0.56 11.96
CA PHE A 80 -5.93 -0.78 12.41
C PHE A 80 -7.27 -0.80 13.15
N GLY A 81 -8.03 -1.88 12.96
CA GLY A 81 -9.28 -2.09 13.68
C GLY A 81 -10.52 -1.57 12.95
N TRP A 82 -11.61 -1.45 13.71
CA TRP A 82 -12.90 -1.00 13.20
C TRP A 82 -12.95 0.53 13.04
N THR A 83 -13.47 0.97 11.91
CA THR A 83 -13.86 2.36 11.67
C THR A 83 -15.18 2.42 10.90
N THR A 84 -15.93 3.50 11.07
CA THR A 84 -17.18 3.74 10.35
C THR A 84 -17.01 4.97 9.46
N ASP A 85 -17.37 4.85 8.20
CA ASP A 85 -17.27 5.95 7.24
C ASP A 85 -18.48 6.89 7.29
N GLU A 86 -18.42 7.97 6.51
CA GLU A 86 -19.48 8.98 6.40
C GLU A 86 -20.80 8.46 5.82
N ARG A 87 -20.79 7.25 5.24
CA ARG A 87 -21.99 6.56 4.72
C ARG A 87 -22.59 5.60 5.74
N GLY A 88 -22.01 5.49 6.94
CA GLY A 88 -22.45 4.56 7.98
C GLY A 88 -22.01 3.11 7.72
N LEU A 89 -21.04 2.88 6.83
CA LEU A 89 -20.50 1.54 6.59
C LEU A 89 -19.28 1.29 7.46
N ASN A 90 -19.13 0.05 7.93
CA ASN A 90 -18.04 -0.36 8.79
C ASN A 90 -16.90 -0.99 7.98
N HIS A 91 -15.68 -0.71 8.39
CA HIS A 91 -14.45 -1.23 7.80
C HIS A 91 -13.53 -1.75 8.89
N TYR A 92 -12.88 -2.88 8.64
CA TYR A 92 -11.93 -3.48 9.57
C TYR A 92 -10.58 -3.71 8.91
N THR A 93 -9.52 -3.09 9.43
CA THR A 93 -8.15 -3.32 8.97
C THR A 93 -7.48 -4.40 9.81
N CYS A 94 -7.21 -5.56 9.20
CA CYS A 94 -6.45 -6.64 9.82
C CYS A 94 -4.95 -6.33 9.78
N PHE A 95 -4.26 -6.51 10.91
CA PHE A 95 -2.80 -6.61 10.88
C PHE A 95 -2.38 -7.98 10.32
N ILE A 96 -1.58 -7.97 9.26
CA ILE A 96 -0.98 -9.17 8.68
C ILE A 96 0.53 -8.96 8.61
N GLU A 97 1.28 -9.64 9.48
CA GLU A 97 2.73 -9.51 9.53
C GLU A 97 3.37 -9.86 8.16
N ASN A 98 4.06 -8.89 7.55
CA ASN A 98 4.61 -8.95 6.20
C ASN A 98 3.61 -9.28 5.07
N GLY A 99 2.30 -9.11 5.30
CA GLY A 99 1.27 -9.53 4.34
C GLY A 99 1.21 -11.03 4.07
N ARG A 100 1.84 -11.87 4.92
CA ARG A 100 1.83 -13.32 4.75
C ARG A 100 0.55 -13.91 5.33
N ILE A 101 -0.35 -14.34 4.44
CA ILE A 101 -1.53 -15.13 4.82
C ILE A 101 -1.13 -16.60 4.99
N GLU A 102 -1.20 -17.03 6.24
CA GLU A 102 -0.86 -18.39 6.68
C GLU A 102 -2.12 -19.25 6.88
N ASP A 103 -1.92 -20.55 6.99
CA ASP A 103 -2.99 -21.50 7.29
C ASP A 103 -2.46 -22.55 8.25
N THR A 104 -2.05 -22.07 9.42
CA THR A 104 -1.57 -22.90 10.54
C THR A 104 -2.63 -22.91 11.64
N GLN A 105 -2.48 -23.80 12.63
CA GLN A 105 -3.38 -23.81 13.80
C GLN A 105 -3.35 -22.48 14.57
N GLU A 106 -2.21 -21.80 14.57
CA GLU A 106 -2.05 -20.50 15.22
C GLU A 106 -2.58 -19.35 14.37
N LYS A 107 -2.55 -19.49 13.04
CA LYS A 107 -2.95 -18.48 12.07
C LYS A 107 -3.77 -19.11 10.95
N PRO A 108 -5.05 -19.46 11.19
CA PRO A 108 -5.93 -20.08 10.19
C PRO A 108 -6.50 -19.05 9.20
N HIS A 109 -5.65 -18.12 8.74
CA HIS A 109 -6.07 -16.92 8.02
C HIS A 109 -6.69 -17.25 6.67
N LYS A 110 -6.17 -18.25 5.93
CA LYS A 110 -6.74 -18.62 4.62
C LYS A 110 -8.17 -19.12 4.75
N ILE A 111 -8.43 -20.00 5.72
CA ILE A 111 -9.79 -20.51 5.98
C ILE A 111 -10.69 -19.33 6.41
N GLY A 112 -10.22 -18.47 7.30
CA GLY A 112 -11.00 -17.33 7.77
C GLY A 112 -11.36 -16.32 6.69
N LEU A 113 -10.37 -15.89 5.90
CA LEU A 113 -10.60 -14.97 4.78
C LEU A 113 -11.53 -15.59 3.72
N LYS A 114 -11.41 -16.90 3.47
CA LYS A 114 -12.34 -17.62 2.60
C LYS A 114 -13.76 -17.59 3.16
N LYS A 115 -13.95 -17.86 4.46
CA LYS A 115 -15.27 -17.85 5.11
C LYS A 115 -15.91 -16.46 5.11
N ILE A 116 -15.11 -15.43 5.37
CA ILE A 116 -15.55 -14.03 5.28
C ILE A 116 -15.96 -13.68 3.84
N ALA A 117 -15.17 -14.10 2.84
CA ALA A 117 -15.53 -13.90 1.43
C ALA A 117 -16.83 -14.61 1.03
N GLU A 118 -16.99 -15.87 1.42
CA GLU A 118 -18.22 -16.66 1.16
C GLU A 118 -19.44 -15.94 1.74
N TYR A 119 -19.36 -15.49 2.99
CA TYR A 119 -20.43 -14.76 3.66
C TYR A 119 -20.76 -13.43 2.95
N MET A 120 -19.73 -12.63 2.63
CA MET A 120 -19.88 -11.37 1.91
C MET A 120 -20.54 -11.55 0.54
N LEU A 121 -20.11 -12.57 -0.23
CA LEU A 121 -20.68 -12.89 -1.54
C LEU A 121 -22.14 -13.35 -1.45
N GLU A 122 -22.46 -14.22 -0.48
CA GLU A 122 -23.83 -14.72 -0.26
C GLU A 122 -24.81 -13.58 0.03
N HIS A 123 -24.36 -12.57 0.77
CA HIS A 123 -25.20 -11.45 1.20
C HIS A 123 -25.09 -10.23 0.27
N GLY A 124 -24.22 -10.28 -0.74
CA GLY A 124 -24.00 -9.17 -1.67
C GLY A 124 -23.45 -7.90 -1.00
N ILE A 125 -22.64 -8.07 0.05
CA ILE A 125 -22.05 -6.99 0.85
C ILE A 125 -20.53 -7.04 0.81
N GLY A 126 -19.92 -5.93 1.16
CA GLY A 126 -18.50 -5.87 1.49
C GLY A 126 -17.53 -6.15 0.34
N GLU A 127 -16.25 -5.92 0.61
CA GLU A 127 -15.14 -6.27 -0.29
C GLU A 127 -13.82 -6.32 0.50
N PHE A 128 -12.82 -6.99 -0.05
CA PHE A 128 -11.45 -6.85 0.45
C PHE A 128 -10.72 -5.72 -0.28
N ARG A 129 -9.99 -4.91 0.47
CA ARG A 129 -9.00 -3.96 -0.08
C ARG A 129 -7.63 -4.28 0.48
N LEU A 130 -6.61 -4.25 -0.37
CA LEU A 130 -5.21 -4.44 0.04
C LEU A 130 -4.58 -3.07 0.29
N THR A 131 -3.84 -2.93 1.39
CA THR A 131 -3.21 -1.66 1.74
C THR A 131 -1.81 -1.54 1.13
N GLY A 132 -1.29 -0.30 1.09
CA GLY A 132 0.10 -0.04 0.71
C GLY A 132 1.13 -0.61 1.71
N ASN A 133 0.69 -0.96 2.92
CA ASN A 133 1.51 -1.50 4.00
C ASN A 133 1.36 -3.02 4.17
N GLN A 134 0.88 -3.74 3.15
CA GLN A 134 0.79 -5.20 3.12
C GLN A 134 -0.29 -5.79 4.05
N HIS A 135 -1.34 -5.03 4.34
CA HIS A 135 -2.46 -5.48 5.17
C HIS A 135 -3.74 -5.65 4.36
N ILE A 136 -4.76 -6.22 5.00
CA ILE A 136 -6.06 -6.48 4.39
C ILE A 136 -7.12 -5.70 5.15
N LEU A 137 -7.96 -4.99 4.39
CA LEU A 137 -9.13 -4.29 4.86
C LEU A 137 -10.38 -5.07 4.43
N ILE A 138 -11.28 -5.33 5.38
CA ILE A 138 -12.65 -5.78 5.11
C ILE A 138 -13.51 -4.53 5.10
N SER A 139 -14.00 -4.14 3.92
CA SER A 139 -14.66 -2.85 3.71
C SER A 139 -16.16 -3.01 3.49
N ASN A 140 -16.87 -1.89 3.65
CA ASN A 140 -18.29 -1.72 3.29
C ASN A 140 -19.24 -2.71 3.98
N ILE A 141 -19.05 -2.97 5.29
CA ILE A 141 -19.90 -3.87 6.08
C ILE A 141 -21.07 -3.08 6.71
N PRO A 142 -22.33 -3.34 6.34
CA PRO A 142 -23.48 -2.74 7.00
C PRO A 142 -23.61 -3.21 8.45
N ASP A 143 -24.26 -2.39 9.29
CA ASP A 143 -24.41 -2.67 10.73
C ASP A 143 -25.04 -4.04 11.03
N ASP A 144 -26.04 -4.45 10.24
CA ASP A 144 -26.75 -5.73 10.41
C ASP A 144 -25.82 -6.96 10.29
N HIS A 145 -24.67 -6.81 9.62
CA HIS A 145 -23.69 -7.87 9.40
C HIS A 145 -22.45 -7.74 10.31
N LEU A 146 -22.31 -6.62 11.01
CA LEU A 146 -21.12 -6.28 11.78
C LEU A 146 -20.80 -7.34 12.84
N SER A 147 -21.83 -7.83 13.54
CA SER A 147 -21.67 -8.85 14.59
C SER A 147 -21.11 -10.17 14.05
N THR A 148 -21.62 -10.63 12.90
CA THR A 148 -21.16 -11.86 12.25
C THR A 148 -19.73 -11.73 11.74
N ILE A 149 -19.38 -10.61 11.10
CA ILE A 149 -18.00 -10.39 10.64
C ILE A 149 -17.02 -10.33 11.82
N LYS A 150 -17.39 -9.68 12.93
CA LYS A 150 -16.58 -9.69 14.16
C LYS A 150 -16.35 -11.11 14.69
N GLN A 151 -17.38 -11.94 14.69
CA GLN A 151 -17.25 -13.34 15.13
C GLN A 151 -16.31 -14.13 14.23
N LEU A 152 -16.44 -14.02 12.90
CA LEU A 152 -15.56 -14.68 11.95
C LEU A 152 -14.10 -14.20 12.11
N LEU A 153 -13.89 -12.89 12.24
CA LEU A 153 -12.56 -12.34 12.48
C LEU A 153 -11.91 -12.93 13.75
N ALA A 154 -12.65 -12.99 14.86
CA ALA A 154 -12.18 -13.56 16.12
C ALA A 154 -11.91 -15.07 16.03
N GLU A 155 -12.84 -15.83 15.42
CA GLU A 155 -12.73 -17.28 15.22
C GLU A 155 -11.43 -17.65 14.48
N TYR A 156 -11.08 -16.86 13.47
CA TYR A 156 -9.91 -17.11 12.62
C TYR A 156 -8.69 -16.25 12.98
N LYS A 157 -8.69 -15.61 14.15
CA LYS A 157 -7.56 -14.85 14.72
C LYS A 157 -7.08 -13.70 13.84
N LEU A 158 -8.00 -13.09 13.08
CA LEU A 158 -7.76 -11.94 12.22
C LEU A 158 -8.07 -10.61 12.91
N ASP A 159 -8.54 -10.63 14.16
CA ASP A 159 -8.87 -9.45 14.97
C ASP A 159 -7.79 -9.04 15.97
N ASN A 160 -6.69 -9.79 16.08
CA ASN A 160 -5.62 -9.45 17.02
C ASN A 160 -4.84 -8.21 16.56
N LEU A 161 -4.91 -7.14 17.35
CA LEU A 161 -4.17 -5.89 17.14
C LEU A 161 -3.29 -5.52 18.33
N ASN A 162 -3.11 -6.43 19.29
CA ASN A 162 -2.29 -6.17 20.48
C ASN A 162 -0.80 -6.32 20.15
N TYR A 163 -0.29 -5.38 19.35
CA TYR A 163 1.09 -5.29 18.90
C TYR A 163 1.64 -3.90 19.20
N SER A 164 2.97 -3.80 19.34
CA SER A 164 3.61 -2.50 19.49
C SER A 164 3.42 -1.64 18.23
N GLN A 165 3.47 -0.32 18.39
CA GLN A 165 3.43 0.58 17.24
C GLN A 165 4.62 0.41 16.30
N LEU A 166 5.77 -0.03 16.83
CA LEU A 166 6.93 -0.39 16.00
C LEU A 166 6.57 -1.54 15.05
N ARG A 167 5.93 -2.60 15.56
CA ARG A 167 5.54 -3.75 14.76
C ARG A 167 4.44 -3.42 13.75
N LEU A 168 3.42 -2.68 14.17
CA LEU A 168 2.34 -2.21 13.29
C LEU A 168 2.83 -1.29 12.17
N SER A 169 3.96 -0.61 12.37
CA SER A 169 4.59 0.29 11.39
C SER A 169 5.77 -0.35 10.64
N SER A 170 6.02 -1.65 10.83
CA SER A 170 7.14 -2.36 10.21
C SER A 170 6.68 -3.21 9.04
N SER A 171 7.48 -3.21 7.97
CA SER A 171 7.25 -4.07 6.81
C SER A 171 8.58 -4.51 6.22
N SER A 172 8.54 -5.57 5.41
CA SER A 172 9.70 -6.05 4.68
C SER A 172 9.32 -6.58 3.31
N CYS A 173 10.30 -6.71 2.41
CA CYS A 173 10.08 -7.45 1.18
C CYS A 173 10.16 -8.96 1.43
N VAL A 174 9.73 -9.76 0.45
CA VAL A 174 9.77 -11.22 0.55
C VAL A 174 11.19 -11.75 0.80
N SER A 175 12.16 -11.30 -0.02
CA SER A 175 13.52 -11.86 -0.02
C SER A 175 13.53 -13.39 -0.23
N PHE A 176 14.34 -14.14 0.53
CA PHE A 176 14.33 -15.60 0.51
C PHE A 176 13.01 -16.17 1.04
N PRO A 177 12.57 -17.35 0.55
CA PRO A 177 13.27 -18.27 -0.37
C PRO A 177 12.96 -18.05 -1.86
N THR A 178 12.05 -17.13 -2.20
CA THR A 178 11.49 -17.06 -3.57
C THR A 178 12.10 -15.95 -4.45
N CYS A 179 12.74 -14.93 -3.87
CA CYS A 179 13.35 -13.86 -4.66
C CYS A 179 14.75 -14.25 -5.15
N GLY A 180 14.93 -14.42 -6.46
CA GLY A 180 16.24 -14.71 -7.07
C GLY A 180 17.28 -13.58 -7.01
N LEU A 181 16.91 -12.43 -6.44
CA LEU A 181 17.80 -11.27 -6.24
C LEU A 181 18.10 -10.99 -4.76
N ALA A 182 17.64 -11.85 -3.85
CA ALA A 182 17.86 -11.71 -2.43
C ALA A 182 19.35 -11.80 -2.06
N MET A 183 19.81 -10.94 -1.16
CA MET A 183 21.18 -10.95 -0.63
C MET A 183 21.23 -11.28 0.87
N ALA A 184 20.15 -10.99 1.61
CA ALA A 184 19.97 -11.27 3.03
C ALA A 184 18.48 -11.49 3.31
N GLU A 185 18.14 -12.13 4.44
CA GLU A 185 16.75 -12.30 4.86
C GLU A 185 16.02 -10.95 5.04
N ALA A 186 14.71 -10.96 4.80
CA ALA A 186 13.83 -9.83 5.07
C ALA A 186 12.56 -10.33 5.77
N GLU A 187 11.58 -10.86 5.04
CA GLU A 187 10.31 -11.37 5.58
C GLU A 187 10.48 -12.30 6.79
N ARG A 188 11.31 -13.34 6.66
CA ARG A 188 11.51 -14.33 7.72
C ARG A 188 12.27 -13.81 8.92
N TYR A 189 13.03 -12.72 8.76
CA TYR A 189 13.84 -12.13 9.83
C TYR A 189 13.18 -10.93 10.50
N LEU A 190 12.28 -10.21 9.82
CA LEU A 190 11.63 -9.03 10.37
C LEU A 190 10.95 -9.30 11.72
N PRO A 191 10.17 -10.39 11.92
CA PRO A 191 9.54 -10.65 13.21
C PRO A 191 10.57 -10.82 14.34
N VAL A 192 11.72 -11.44 14.05
CA VAL A 192 12.82 -11.62 15.02
C VAL A 192 13.48 -10.27 15.34
N LEU A 193 13.75 -9.46 14.32
CA LEU A 193 14.36 -8.15 14.49
C LEU A 193 13.47 -7.22 15.32
N VAL A 194 12.18 -7.14 14.98
CA VAL A 194 11.23 -6.27 15.71
C VAL A 194 11.10 -6.70 17.17
N SER A 195 11.04 -8.01 17.45
CA SER A 195 10.97 -8.50 18.84
C SER A 195 12.20 -8.08 19.65
N LYS A 196 13.40 -8.18 19.07
CA LYS A 196 14.63 -7.70 19.73
C LYS A 196 14.60 -6.19 20.00
N LEU A 197 14.07 -5.41 19.06
CA LEU A 197 13.96 -3.96 19.24
C LEU A 197 12.94 -3.60 20.31
N GLU A 198 11.80 -4.31 20.39
CA GLU A 198 10.81 -4.16 21.45
C GLU A 198 11.43 -4.45 22.83
N GLU A 199 12.14 -5.57 22.97
CA GLU A 199 12.84 -5.94 24.21
C GLU A 199 13.88 -4.90 24.67
N GLU A 200 14.63 -4.30 23.74
CA GLU A 200 15.59 -3.24 24.08
C GLU A 200 14.91 -1.92 24.45
N LEU A 201 13.77 -1.60 23.84
CA LEU A 201 12.99 -0.40 24.17
C LEU A 201 12.33 -0.50 25.56
N GLU A 202 11.94 -1.69 26.00
CA GLU A 202 11.37 -1.91 27.35
C GLU A 202 12.39 -1.73 28.48
N LYS A 203 13.70 -1.75 28.19
CA LYS A 203 14.76 -1.54 29.18
C LYS A 203 15.04 -0.06 29.48
N ILE A 204 14.49 0.86 28.69
CA ILE A 204 14.69 2.31 28.79
C ILE A 204 13.53 2.92 29.57
#